data_AF-A0A358KGQ0-F1
#
_entry.id   AF-A0A358KGQ0-F1
#
_cell.length_a   1.000
_cell.length_b   1.000
_cell.length_c   1.000
_cell.angle_alpha   90.00
_cell.angle_beta   90.00
_cell.angle_gamma   90.00
#
_symmetry.space_group_name_H-M   'P 1'
#
loop_
_entity.id
_entity.type
_entity.pdbx_description
1 polymer ?
#
loop_
_entity_poly.entity_id
_entity_poly.type
_entity_poly.pdbx_seq_one_letter_code
_entity_poly.pdbx_strand_id
1 'polypeptide(L)'
;DKLRYANLEELRLYCYRAASVVGLLTVRVLGCELGQADAYAENVGQALQLTNILRDVAEDAERGRVYLPQSLLEKHGVSEQSILDGEPSVGFENVARELADRAWAYYKLSAESLPPEHRRDMLILEAMAAIYWRLLQKMRRIDFNVLSDERKTIRLGKWAKLAIGMQTRFATRFSGYRPVYARQGLAL
;
A
#
# COMPACT_ATOMS: atom_id res chain seq x y z
N ASP A 1 -17.12 -10.02 -9.60
CA ASP A 1 -16.20 -8.94 -9.18
C ASP A 1 -15.80 -8.05 -10.33
N LYS A 2 -15.71 -6.74 -10.08
CA LYS A 2 -15.22 -5.75 -11.05
C LYS A 2 -13.69 -5.87 -11.11
N LEU A 3 -13.16 -6.13 -12.29
CA LEU A 3 -11.73 -6.39 -12.48
C LEU A 3 -10.99 -5.27 -13.21
N ARG A 4 -11.73 -4.31 -13.80
CA ARG A 4 -11.23 -3.17 -14.57
C ARG A 4 -11.83 -1.91 -13.98
N TYR A 5 -11.02 -0.86 -13.85
CA TYR A 5 -11.41 0.40 -13.24
C TYR A 5 -11.21 1.51 -14.26
N ALA A 6 -12.26 2.27 -14.55
CA ALA A 6 -12.19 3.32 -15.56
C ALA A 6 -11.21 4.42 -15.15
N ASN A 7 -11.18 4.76 -13.86
CA ASN A 7 -10.37 5.85 -13.33
C ASN A 7 -9.95 5.62 -11.87
N LEU A 8 -9.18 6.57 -11.35
CA LEU A 8 -8.64 6.54 -9.99
C LEU A 8 -9.71 6.59 -8.90
N GLU A 9 -10.86 7.20 -9.16
CA GLU A 9 -11.96 7.26 -8.18
C GLU A 9 -12.59 5.89 -7.98
N GLU A 10 -12.83 5.16 -9.07
CA GLU A 10 -13.33 3.78 -8.98
C GLU A 10 -12.32 2.86 -8.28
N LEU A 11 -11.02 3.02 -8.58
CA LEU A 11 -9.96 2.28 -7.89
C LEU A 11 -9.92 2.61 -6.40
N ARG A 12 -10.05 3.89 -6.03
CA ARG A 12 -10.09 4.33 -4.62
C ARG A 12 -11.29 3.72 -3.89
N LEU A 13 -12.45 3.65 -4.53
CA LEU A 13 -13.65 3.01 -3.96
C LEU A 13 -13.45 1.49 -3.78
N TYR A 14 -12.78 0.83 -4.73
CA TYR A 14 -12.38 -0.56 -4.55
C TYR A 14 -11.43 -0.74 -3.36
N CYS A 15 -10.37 0.06 -3.28
CA CYS A 15 -9.43 0.01 -2.16
C CYS A 15 -10.13 0.28 -0.82
N TYR A 16 -11.10 1.19 -0.79
CA TYR A 16 -11.92 1.45 0.39
C TYR A 16 -12.65 0.18 0.83
N ARG A 17 -13.38 -0.45 -0.08
CA ARG A 17 -14.18 -1.66 0.21
C ARG A 17 -13.31 -2.86 0.56
N ALA A 18 -12.21 -3.06 -0.15
CA ALA A 18 -11.35 -4.24 -0.01
C ALA A 18 -10.42 -4.17 1.21
N ALA A 19 -10.02 -2.98 1.66
CA ALA A 19 -9.02 -2.83 2.71
C ALA A 19 -9.38 -1.80 3.80
N SER A 20 -9.88 -0.60 3.44
CA SER A 20 -10.24 0.40 4.47
C SER A 20 -11.35 -0.09 5.39
N VAL A 21 -12.38 -0.76 4.86
CA VAL A 21 -13.45 -1.38 5.68
C VAL A 21 -12.87 -2.42 6.64
N VAL A 22 -11.90 -3.23 6.21
CA VAL A 22 -11.23 -4.20 7.08
C VAL A 22 -10.43 -3.48 8.19
N GLY A 23 -9.75 -2.38 7.86
CA GLY A 23 -9.10 -1.52 8.85
C GLY A 23 -10.08 -0.96 9.88
N LEU A 24 -11.23 -0.43 9.41
CA LEU A 24 -12.29 0.11 10.27
C LEU A 24 -12.82 -0.94 11.24
N LEU A 25 -13.10 -2.15 10.77
CA LEU A 25 -13.51 -3.27 11.62
C LEU A 25 -12.40 -3.65 12.62
N THR A 26 -11.14 -3.63 12.17
CA THR A 26 -9.99 -3.97 13.03
C THR A 26 -9.87 -2.99 14.19
N VAL A 27 -10.00 -1.68 13.96
CA VAL A 27 -9.90 -0.71 15.07
C VAL A 27 -11.06 -0.82 16.06
N ARG A 28 -12.27 -1.22 15.61
CA ARG A 28 -13.40 -1.53 16.50
C ARG A 28 -13.10 -2.74 17.40
N VAL A 29 -12.54 -3.81 16.83
CA VAL A 29 -12.13 -5.01 17.60
C VAL A 29 -11.05 -4.68 18.62
N LEU A 30 -10.18 -3.72 18.31
CA LEU A 30 -9.13 -3.23 19.22
C LEU A 30 -9.66 -2.27 20.30
N GLY A 31 -10.97 -1.99 20.33
CA GLY A 31 -11.61 -1.21 21.39
C GLY A 31 -11.75 0.29 21.11
N CYS A 32 -11.44 0.76 19.89
CA CYS A 32 -11.70 2.16 19.53
C CYS A 32 -13.19 2.36 19.24
N GLU A 33 -13.76 3.43 19.79
CA GLU A 33 -15.09 3.91 19.44
C GLU A 33 -15.12 4.55 18.05
N LEU A 34 -16.31 4.78 17.51
CA LEU A 34 -16.50 5.49 16.24
C LEU A 34 -15.82 6.87 16.29
N GLY A 35 -15.15 7.25 15.20
CA GLY A 35 -14.44 8.52 15.08
C GLY A 35 -13.02 8.55 15.70
N GLN A 36 -12.70 7.71 16.69
CA GLN A 36 -11.39 7.76 17.38
C GLN A 36 -10.21 7.40 16.48
N ALA A 37 -10.38 6.41 15.59
CA ALA A 37 -9.30 5.90 14.74
C ALA A 37 -9.73 5.70 13.28
N ASP A 38 -10.89 6.22 12.87
CA ASP A 38 -11.47 5.97 11.54
C ASP A 38 -10.59 6.52 10.42
N ALA A 39 -10.15 7.78 10.54
CA ALA A 39 -9.26 8.39 9.56
C ALA A 39 -7.94 7.62 9.43
N TYR A 40 -7.36 7.16 10.53
CA TYR A 40 -6.17 6.29 10.52
C TYR A 40 -6.44 4.98 9.76
N ALA A 41 -7.51 4.29 10.14
CA ALA A 41 -7.89 2.99 9.59
C ALA A 41 -8.20 3.05 8.09
N GLU A 42 -8.88 4.11 7.65
CA GLU A 42 -9.19 4.29 6.23
C GLU A 42 -7.93 4.55 5.41
N ASN A 43 -7.08 5.48 5.86
CA ASN A 43 -5.85 5.85 5.16
C ASN A 43 -4.86 4.68 5.11
N VAL A 44 -4.67 3.96 6.21
CA VAL A 44 -3.77 2.78 6.20
C VAL A 44 -4.31 1.70 5.26
N GLY A 45 -5.64 1.48 5.23
CA GLY A 45 -6.25 0.55 4.27
C GLY A 45 -5.99 0.92 2.82
N GLN A 46 -6.15 2.19 2.45
CA GLN A 46 -5.85 2.70 1.11
C GLN A 46 -4.37 2.49 0.74
N ALA A 47 -3.46 2.85 1.64
CA ALA A 47 -2.01 2.71 1.44
C ALA A 47 -1.60 1.25 1.22
N LEU A 48 -2.10 0.35 2.06
CA LEU A 48 -1.84 -1.09 1.97
C LEU A 48 -2.36 -1.67 0.66
N GLN A 49 -3.57 -1.33 0.25
CA GLN A 49 -4.18 -1.92 -0.93
C GLN A 49 -3.55 -1.42 -2.24
N LEU A 50 -3.22 -0.13 -2.34
CA LEU A 50 -2.46 0.37 -3.49
C LEU A 50 -1.09 -0.29 -3.59
N THR A 51 -0.41 -0.49 -2.45
CA THR A 51 0.87 -1.21 -2.41
C THR A 51 0.71 -2.68 -2.85
N ASN A 52 -0.38 -3.35 -2.48
CA ASN A 52 -0.68 -4.71 -2.95
C ASN A 52 -0.88 -4.75 -4.46
N ILE A 53 -1.74 -3.87 -4.99
CA ILE A 53 -2.01 -3.80 -6.44
C ILE A 53 -0.72 -3.62 -7.22
N LEU A 54 0.17 -2.72 -6.77
CA LEU A 54 1.46 -2.49 -7.41
C LEU A 54 2.38 -3.71 -7.34
N ARG A 55 2.41 -4.40 -6.20
CA ARG A 55 3.30 -5.56 -6.00
C ARG A 55 2.92 -6.74 -6.88
N ASP A 56 1.62 -6.95 -7.07
CA ASP A 56 1.07 -8.18 -7.63
C ASP A 56 0.58 -8.00 -9.08
N VAL A 57 0.97 -6.92 -9.79
CA VAL A 57 0.52 -6.65 -11.17
C VAL A 57 0.74 -7.85 -12.08
N ALA A 58 1.92 -8.47 -12.02
CA ALA A 58 2.25 -9.62 -12.86
C ALA A 58 1.40 -10.86 -12.51
N GLU A 59 1.28 -11.19 -11.23
CA GLU A 59 0.47 -12.31 -10.76
C GLU A 59 -1.04 -12.10 -11.04
N ASP A 60 -1.52 -10.86 -11.02
CA ASP A 60 -2.89 -10.51 -11.40
C ASP A 60 -3.10 -10.60 -12.92
N ALA A 61 -2.13 -10.15 -13.71
CA ALA A 61 -2.12 -10.28 -15.18
C ALA A 61 -2.19 -11.74 -15.63
N GLU A 62 -1.40 -12.64 -15.00
CA GLU A 62 -1.45 -14.10 -15.22
C GLU A 62 -2.85 -14.69 -14.97
N ARG A 63 -3.68 -14.01 -14.19
CA ARG A 63 -5.08 -14.39 -13.88
C ARG A 63 -6.11 -13.61 -14.72
N GLY A 64 -5.67 -12.86 -15.72
CA GLY A 64 -6.52 -12.02 -16.56
C GLY A 64 -7.13 -10.82 -15.81
N ARG A 65 -6.46 -10.28 -14.79
CA ARG A 65 -6.94 -9.16 -13.97
C ARG A 65 -6.04 -7.95 -14.13
N VAL A 66 -6.63 -6.76 -14.27
CA VAL A 66 -5.91 -5.49 -14.38
C VAL A 66 -6.58 -4.44 -13.50
N TYR A 67 -6.10 -4.33 -12.26
CA TYR A 67 -6.61 -3.35 -11.29
C TYR A 67 -6.16 -1.91 -11.58
N LEU A 68 -5.15 -1.72 -12.43
CA LEU A 68 -4.66 -0.41 -12.82
C LEU A 68 -5.78 0.40 -13.50
N PRO A 69 -5.93 1.71 -13.20
CA PRO A 69 -6.98 2.51 -13.82
C PRO A 69 -6.74 2.67 -15.32
N GLN A 70 -7.76 2.44 -16.14
CA GLN A 70 -7.68 2.54 -17.60
C GLN A 70 -7.27 3.96 -18.04
N SER A 71 -7.83 5.00 -17.41
CA SER A 71 -7.44 6.38 -17.65
C SER A 71 -5.96 6.66 -17.39
N LEU A 72 -5.34 5.92 -16.46
CA LEU A 72 -3.93 6.08 -16.12
C LEU A 72 -3.03 5.32 -17.09
N LEU A 73 -3.45 4.13 -17.52
CA LEU A 73 -2.80 3.38 -18.60
C LEU A 73 -2.79 4.22 -19.89
N GLU A 74 -3.94 4.77 -20.28
CA GLU A 74 -4.09 5.63 -21.45
C GLU A 74 -3.20 6.88 -21.37
N LYS A 75 -3.20 7.59 -20.24
CA LYS A 75 -2.36 8.77 -19.99
C LYS A 75 -0.88 8.51 -20.27
N HIS A 76 -0.40 7.30 -19.97
CA HIS A 76 1.01 6.92 -20.10
C HIS A 76 1.28 6.03 -21.32
N GLY A 77 0.32 5.91 -22.25
CA GLY A 77 0.47 5.17 -23.51
C GLY A 77 0.63 3.65 -23.33
N VAL A 78 0.07 3.10 -22.25
CA VAL A 78 0.14 1.66 -21.93
C VAL A 78 -1.15 0.99 -22.34
N SER A 79 -1.07 -0.12 -23.06
CA SER A 79 -2.25 -0.93 -23.40
C SER A 79 -2.57 -1.92 -22.25
N GLU A 80 -3.85 -2.28 -22.08
CA GLU A 80 -4.21 -3.37 -21.17
C GLU A 80 -3.51 -4.67 -21.57
N GLN A 81 -3.40 -4.94 -22.87
CA GLN A 81 -2.79 -6.16 -23.40
C GLN A 81 -1.31 -6.27 -23.02
N SER A 82 -0.53 -5.19 -23.11
CA SER A 82 0.87 -5.19 -22.66
C SER A 82 1.03 -5.50 -21.16
N ILE A 83 0.04 -5.14 -20.32
CA ILE A 83 0.05 -5.55 -18.90
C ILE A 83 -0.23 -7.04 -18.77
N LEU A 84 -1.20 -7.56 -19.51
CA LEU A 84 -1.57 -8.98 -19.51
C LEU A 84 -0.43 -9.87 -20.02
N ASP A 85 0.30 -9.41 -21.03
CA ASP A 85 1.46 -10.09 -21.60
C ASP A 85 2.73 -9.92 -20.76
N GLY A 86 2.66 -9.11 -19.70
CA GLY A 86 3.77 -8.88 -18.77
C GLY A 86 4.92 -8.08 -19.39
N GLU A 87 4.65 -7.23 -20.35
CA GLU A 87 5.65 -6.44 -21.07
C GLU A 87 6.11 -5.21 -20.25
N PRO A 88 7.37 -5.17 -19.79
CA PRO A 88 7.89 -3.99 -19.11
C PRO A 88 7.94 -2.81 -20.07
N SER A 89 7.57 -1.61 -19.60
CA SER A 89 7.69 -0.39 -20.39
C SER A 89 7.85 0.84 -19.49
N VAL A 90 8.49 1.89 -20.02
CA VAL A 90 8.61 3.19 -19.32
C VAL A 90 7.23 3.77 -19.00
N GLY A 91 6.24 3.56 -19.88
CA GLY A 91 4.84 3.95 -19.63
C GLY A 91 4.28 3.25 -18.39
N PHE A 92 4.47 1.93 -18.26
CA PHE A 92 4.04 1.18 -17.09
C PHE A 92 4.75 1.66 -15.81
N GLU A 93 6.05 1.90 -15.87
CA GLU A 93 6.79 2.43 -14.72
C GLU A 93 6.22 3.79 -14.26
N ASN A 94 5.82 4.67 -15.20
CA ASN A 94 5.19 5.94 -14.87
C ASN A 94 3.80 5.76 -14.22
N VAL A 95 2.99 4.81 -14.71
CA VAL A 95 1.73 4.41 -14.06
C VAL A 95 2.00 3.94 -12.62
N ALA A 96 3.00 3.09 -12.45
CA ALA A 96 3.36 2.53 -11.15
C ALA A 96 3.86 3.60 -10.17
N ARG A 97 4.70 4.54 -10.62
CA ARG A 97 5.16 5.70 -9.84
C ARG A 97 4.00 6.57 -9.39
N GLU A 98 3.06 6.91 -10.29
CA GLU A 98 1.91 7.75 -9.92
C GLU A 98 0.99 7.09 -8.89
N LEU A 99 0.80 5.76 -8.97
CA LEU A 99 0.07 5.02 -7.94
C LEU A 99 0.87 4.89 -6.63
N ALA A 100 2.20 4.76 -6.72
CA ALA A 100 3.08 4.70 -5.55
C ALA A 100 3.08 6.02 -4.78
N ASP A 101 3.08 7.16 -5.48
CA ASP A 101 2.96 8.49 -4.88
C ASP A 101 1.64 8.64 -4.11
N ARG A 102 0.55 8.10 -4.66
CA ARG A 102 -0.75 8.05 -3.97
C ARG A 102 -0.71 7.15 -2.74
N ALA A 103 -0.11 5.96 -2.84
CA ALA A 103 0.07 5.08 -1.70
C ALA A 103 0.88 5.78 -0.59
N TRP A 104 1.94 6.50 -0.98
CA TRP A 104 2.75 7.30 -0.06
C TRP A 104 1.96 8.42 0.61
N ALA A 105 1.14 9.15 -0.15
CA ALA A 105 0.25 10.18 0.41
C ALA A 105 -0.68 9.58 1.48
N TYR A 106 -1.24 8.39 1.26
CA TYR A 106 -2.05 7.70 2.26
C TYR A 106 -1.25 7.23 3.49
N TYR A 107 0.00 6.77 3.32
CA TYR A 107 0.88 6.49 4.47
C TYR A 107 1.17 7.76 5.29
N LYS A 108 1.35 8.91 4.64
CA LYS A 108 1.54 10.19 5.33
C LYS A 108 0.28 10.57 6.12
N LEU A 109 -0.88 10.53 5.47
CA LEU A 109 -2.16 10.82 6.11
C LEU A 109 -2.47 9.86 7.26
N SER A 110 -2.14 8.57 7.13
CA SER A 110 -2.31 7.60 8.22
C SER A 110 -1.42 7.95 9.40
N ALA A 111 -0.16 8.32 9.17
CA ALA A 111 0.73 8.74 10.26
C ALA A 111 0.23 10.01 10.98
N GLU A 112 -0.32 10.97 10.23
CA GLU A 112 -0.89 12.21 10.77
C GLU A 112 -2.20 11.96 11.53
N SER A 113 -2.95 10.92 11.14
CA SER A 113 -4.24 10.58 11.73
C SER A 113 -4.15 9.55 12.86
N LEU A 114 -2.96 9.07 13.23
CA LEU A 114 -2.78 8.04 14.26
C LEU A 114 -3.07 8.63 15.66
N PRO A 115 -4.14 8.21 16.36
CA PRO A 115 -4.44 8.67 17.72
C PRO A 115 -3.31 8.31 18.72
N PRO A 116 -2.68 9.31 19.37
CA PRO A 116 -1.60 9.06 20.33
C PRO A 116 -1.97 8.11 21.47
N GLU A 117 -3.21 8.20 21.95
CA GLU A 117 -3.78 7.41 23.04
C GLU A 117 -3.93 5.91 22.69
N HIS A 118 -4.22 5.60 21.41
CA HIS A 118 -4.47 4.23 20.95
C HIS A 118 -3.29 3.59 20.22
N ARG A 119 -2.16 4.28 20.08
CA ARG A 119 -1.03 3.78 19.28
C ARG A 119 -0.50 2.40 19.70
N ARG A 120 -0.66 2.02 20.96
CA ARG A 120 -0.24 0.69 21.46
C ARG A 120 -1.20 -0.39 20.98
N ASP A 121 -2.49 -0.05 20.92
CA ASP A 121 -3.56 -0.92 20.42
C ASP A 121 -3.40 -1.13 18.91
N MET A 122 -2.93 -0.10 18.19
CA MET A 122 -2.65 -0.14 16.75
C MET A 122 -1.43 -0.98 16.35
N LEU A 123 -0.79 -1.72 17.26
CA LEU A 123 0.40 -2.52 16.98
C LEU A 123 0.27 -3.37 15.71
N ILE A 124 -0.86 -4.05 15.53
CA ILE A 124 -1.08 -4.95 14.39
C ILE A 124 -1.09 -4.17 13.07
N LEU A 125 -1.87 -3.08 13.01
CA LEU A 125 -1.97 -2.23 11.82
C LEU A 125 -0.65 -1.53 11.52
N GLU A 126 0.06 -1.02 12.54
CA GLU A 126 1.37 -0.40 12.38
C GLU A 126 2.44 -1.39 11.92
N ALA A 127 2.41 -2.63 12.39
CA ALA A 127 3.32 -3.68 11.93
C ALA A 127 3.04 -4.04 10.46
N MET A 128 1.77 -4.18 10.08
CA MET A 128 1.38 -4.42 8.68
C MET A 128 1.79 -3.26 7.77
N ALA A 129 1.49 -2.02 8.16
CA ALA A 129 1.90 -0.81 7.45
C ALA A 129 3.42 -0.73 7.29
N ALA A 130 4.20 -1.04 8.32
CA ALA A 130 5.66 -1.05 8.25
C ALA A 130 6.22 -2.15 7.32
N ILE A 131 5.56 -3.31 7.22
CA ILE A 131 5.92 -4.39 6.28
C ILE A 131 5.65 -3.92 4.86
N TYR A 132 4.45 -3.42 4.59
CA TYR A 132 4.05 -3.00 3.25
C TYR A 132 4.81 -1.77 2.78
N TRP A 133 5.08 -0.82 3.66
CA TRP A 133 5.98 0.29 3.39
C TRP A 133 7.35 -0.21 2.89
N ARG A 134 7.93 -1.23 3.53
CA ARG A 134 9.18 -1.85 3.07
C ARG A 134 9.04 -2.53 1.71
N LEU A 135 7.89 -3.11 1.37
CA LEU A 135 7.62 -3.66 0.03
C LEU A 135 7.58 -2.52 -1.00
N LEU A 136 6.90 -1.41 -0.71
CA LEU A 136 6.87 -0.23 -1.57
C LEU A 136 8.27 0.34 -1.80
N GLN A 137 9.08 0.45 -0.75
CA GLN A 137 10.49 0.88 -0.87
C GLN A 137 11.34 -0.10 -1.69
N LYS A 138 11.07 -1.40 -1.62
CA LYS A 138 11.75 -2.40 -2.47
C LYS A 138 11.33 -2.28 -3.93
N MET A 139 10.05 -2.07 -4.22
CA MET A 139 9.57 -1.80 -5.58
C MET A 139 10.23 -0.56 -6.17
N ARG A 140 10.36 0.51 -5.38
CA ARG A 140 11.05 1.72 -5.81
C ARG A 140 12.51 1.49 -6.20
N ARG A 141 13.24 0.60 -5.51
CA ARG A 141 14.66 0.31 -5.80
C ARG A 141 14.91 -0.39 -7.13
N ILE A 142 13.87 -0.99 -7.69
CA ILE A 142 13.89 -1.59 -9.03
C ILE A 142 13.06 -0.74 -10.01
N ASP A 143 12.89 0.55 -9.71
CA ASP A 143 12.12 1.52 -10.51
C ASP A 143 10.69 1.07 -10.85
N PHE A 144 10.07 0.30 -9.95
CA PHE A 144 8.75 -0.32 -10.12
C PHE A 144 8.65 -1.29 -11.31
N ASN A 145 9.78 -1.86 -11.76
CA ASN A 145 9.83 -2.93 -12.76
C ASN A 145 9.29 -4.27 -12.21
N VAL A 146 8.01 -4.29 -11.82
CA VAL A 146 7.34 -5.44 -11.18
C VAL A 146 6.86 -6.50 -12.19
N LEU A 147 6.88 -6.18 -13.48
CA LEU A 147 6.55 -7.13 -14.55
C LEU A 147 7.74 -8.06 -14.87
N SER A 148 8.98 -7.62 -14.62
CA SER A 148 10.18 -8.41 -14.87
C SER A 148 10.50 -9.42 -13.77
N ASP A 149 11.53 -10.23 -14.00
CA ASP A 149 12.08 -11.16 -13.02
C ASP A 149 12.61 -10.49 -11.74
N GLU A 150 12.91 -9.19 -11.79
CA GLU A 150 13.36 -8.40 -10.63
C GLU A 150 12.30 -8.39 -9.50
N ARG A 151 11.03 -8.64 -9.82
CA ARG A 151 9.94 -8.74 -8.84
C ARG A 151 10.21 -9.75 -7.72
N LYS A 152 11.02 -10.78 -8.00
CA LYS A 152 11.44 -11.79 -7.01
C LYS A 152 12.19 -11.17 -5.81
N THR A 153 12.79 -9.99 -5.98
CA THR A 153 13.55 -9.27 -4.94
C THR A 153 12.67 -8.50 -3.94
N ILE A 154 11.39 -8.25 -4.28
CA ILE A 154 10.45 -7.46 -3.46
C ILE A 154 10.02 -8.20 -2.19
N ARG A 155 10.26 -9.51 -2.10
CA ARG A 155 9.80 -10.35 -0.99
C ARG A 155 10.48 -10.01 0.35
N LEU A 156 9.75 -10.19 1.44
CA LEU A 156 10.27 -10.11 2.82
C LEU A 156 10.20 -11.48 3.49
N GLY A 157 11.34 -11.97 3.98
CA GLY A 157 11.42 -13.22 4.72
C GLY A 157 10.75 -13.14 6.10
N LYS A 158 10.42 -14.30 6.68
CA LYS A 158 9.75 -14.41 7.98
C LYS A 158 10.49 -13.66 9.10
N TRP A 159 11.82 -13.75 9.13
CA TRP A 159 12.67 -13.05 10.10
C TRP A 159 12.62 -11.53 9.96
N ALA A 160 12.60 -11.01 8.73
CA ALA A 160 12.43 -9.59 8.50
C ALA A 160 11.07 -9.12 9.04
N LYS A 161 9.99 -9.85 8.75
CA LYS A 161 8.64 -9.55 9.27
C LYS A 161 8.59 -9.59 10.80
N LEU A 162 9.23 -10.59 11.42
CA LEU A 162 9.33 -10.70 12.88
C LEU A 162 10.09 -9.52 13.48
N ALA A 163 11.25 -9.16 12.91
CA ALA A 163 12.03 -8.01 13.35
C ALA A 163 11.23 -6.71 13.27
N ILE A 164 10.45 -6.52 12.20
CA ILE A 164 9.57 -5.36 12.04
C ILE A 164 8.52 -5.33 13.15
N GLY A 165 7.83 -6.45 13.40
CA GLY A 165 6.84 -6.53 14.47
C GLY A 165 7.42 -6.22 15.85
N MET A 166 8.61 -6.76 16.16
CA MET A 166 9.31 -6.48 17.42
C MET A 166 9.73 -5.01 17.54
N GLN A 167 10.27 -4.41 16.47
CA GLN A 167 10.64 -2.99 16.43
C GLN A 167 9.41 -2.10 16.63
N THR A 168 8.30 -2.37 15.93
CA THR A 168 7.04 -1.63 16.11
C THR A 168 6.50 -1.77 17.52
N ARG A 169 6.50 -2.98 18.09
CA ARG A 169 6.08 -3.24 19.47
C ARG A 169 6.92 -2.49 20.51
N PHE A 170 8.23 -2.40 20.30
CA PHE A 170 9.10 -1.63 21.17
C PHE A 170 8.82 -0.13 21.03
N ALA A 171 8.80 0.38 19.79
CA ALA A 171 8.69 1.80 19.49
C ALA A 171 7.36 2.42 19.93
N THR A 172 6.23 1.70 19.77
CA THR A 172 4.88 2.17 20.19
C THR A 172 4.74 2.37 21.70
N ARG A 173 5.71 1.93 22.51
CA ARG A 173 5.71 2.19 23.95
C ARG A 173 6.11 3.63 24.32
N PHE A 174 6.89 4.31 23.48
CA PHE A 174 7.50 5.62 23.76
C PHE A 174 6.66 6.80 23.30
N SER A 175 6.43 7.80 24.15
CA SER A 175 5.56 8.98 23.92
C SER A 175 5.82 9.67 22.57
N GLY A 176 7.06 9.72 22.09
CA GLY A 176 7.44 10.25 20.77
C GLY A 176 7.35 9.27 19.60
N TYR A 177 6.56 8.19 19.68
CA TYR A 177 6.42 7.25 18.57
C TYR A 177 5.96 7.96 17.29
N ARG A 178 6.74 7.79 16.23
CA ARG A 178 6.36 8.14 14.86
C ARG A 178 6.41 6.89 13.99
N PRO A 179 5.38 6.61 13.17
CA PRO A 179 5.40 5.48 12.26
C PRO A 179 6.63 5.51 11.35
N VAL A 180 7.14 4.33 10.96
CA VAL A 180 8.37 4.24 10.14
C VAL A 180 8.20 4.94 8.79
N TYR A 181 6.99 4.86 8.24
CA TYR A 181 6.60 5.46 6.97
C TYR A 181 6.36 6.98 7.06
N ALA A 182 6.33 7.57 8.27
CA ALA A 182 6.30 9.02 8.46
C ALA A 182 7.69 9.68 8.49
N ARG A 183 8.75 8.88 8.70
CA ARG A 183 10.13 9.38 8.88
C ARG A 183 10.91 9.46 7.57
N GLN A 184 10.49 8.67 6.59
CA GLN A 184 11.15 8.56 5.30
C GLN A 184 10.22 9.16 4.27
N GLY A 185 10.36 10.47 4.04
CA GLY A 185 9.89 11.01 2.76
C GLY A 185 10.63 10.26 1.66
N LEU A 186 9.94 9.91 0.59
CA LEU A 186 10.60 9.50 -0.64
C LEU A 186 11.50 10.69 -1.03
N ALA A 187 12.80 10.62 -0.78
CA ALA A 187 13.73 11.59 -1.34
C ALA A 187 13.49 11.55 -2.85
N LEU A 188 12.97 12.64 -3.42
CA LEU A 188 12.63 12.77 -4.83
C LEU A 188 13.86 12.43 -5.69
#